data_AF-A0A0K2J9J0-F1
#
_entry.id   AF-A0A0K2J9J0-F1
#
_cell.length_a   1.000
_cell.length_b   1.000
_cell.length_c   1.000
_cell.angle_alpha   90.00
_cell.angle_beta   90.00
_cell.angle_gamma   90.00
#
_symmetry.space_group_name_H-M   'P 1'
#
loop_
_entity.id
_entity.type
_entity.pdbx_description
1 polymer ?
#
loop_
_entity_poly.entity_id
_entity_poly.type
_entity_poly.pdbx_seq_one_letter_code
_entity_poly.pdbx_strand_id
1 'polypeptide(L)'
;MIKRSEVIENVKENSSTVIKFLGFIKKSPPPIVVRKIKEELEKFEEYIEMEYEYKVFEEDGDMYADILYTIGNKLEEVIQKYVDNGEGMRAMIMDKIGVVTLDEIKEGIENEIYSKYGYSVTSEGYPGSPRYPLSIQKEILDKMENVKSIEVNEYFQLNPVKSVALRLSLSKKKSSITPAENVK
;
A
#
# COMPACT_ATOMS: atom_id res chain seq x y z
N MET A 1 -11.48 5.78 11.38
CA MET A 1 -11.33 6.18 9.97
C MET A 1 -9.94 6.77 9.82
N ILE A 2 -9.10 6.13 9.03
CA ILE A 2 -7.70 6.51 8.76
C ILE A 2 -7.71 7.90 8.15
N LYS A 3 -6.88 8.79 8.70
CA LYS A 3 -6.78 10.16 8.22
C LYS A 3 -5.70 10.23 7.16
N ARG A 4 -6.05 10.77 5.98
CA ARG A 4 -5.09 11.06 4.90
C ARG A 4 -3.89 11.87 5.38
N SER A 5 -4.09 12.83 6.29
CA SER A 5 -3.00 13.65 6.85
C SER A 5 -1.98 12.83 7.66
N GLU A 6 -2.45 11.83 8.40
CA GLU A 6 -1.61 10.94 9.22
C GLU A 6 -0.77 10.02 8.33
N VAL A 7 -1.40 9.45 7.29
CA VAL A 7 -0.68 8.68 6.25
C VAL A 7 0.42 9.52 5.62
N ILE A 8 0.12 10.76 5.23
CA ILE A 8 1.10 11.67 4.60
C ILE A 8 2.26 11.97 5.56
N GLU A 9 1.98 12.23 6.83
CA GLU A 9 2.98 12.51 7.86
C GLU A 9 3.90 11.31 8.06
N ASN A 10 3.33 10.11 8.22
CA ASN A 10 4.10 8.87 8.37
C ASN A 10 5.01 8.60 7.16
N VAL A 11 4.52 8.80 5.93
CA VAL A 11 5.35 8.65 4.72
C VAL A 11 6.55 9.61 4.73
N LYS A 12 6.33 10.86 5.16
CA LYS A 12 7.41 11.87 5.26
C LYS A 12 8.44 11.45 6.32
N GLU A 13 7.99 10.96 7.48
CA GLU A 13 8.87 10.45 8.54
C GLU A 13 9.62 9.18 8.11
N ASN A 14 8.98 8.33 7.32
CA ASN A 14 9.51 7.06 6.84
C ASN A 14 10.26 7.18 5.49
N SER A 15 10.78 8.36 5.16
CA SER A 15 11.55 8.62 3.92
C SER A 15 12.77 7.68 3.73
N SER A 16 13.28 7.10 4.83
CA SER A 16 14.34 6.09 4.79
C SER A 16 13.93 4.81 4.03
N THR A 17 12.64 4.46 4.03
CA THR A 17 12.11 3.30 3.31
C THR A 17 12.08 3.54 1.81
N VAL A 18 11.78 4.76 1.36
CA VAL A 18 11.92 5.17 -0.06
C VAL A 18 13.37 4.97 -0.53
N ILE A 19 14.36 5.35 0.29
CA ILE A 19 15.79 5.16 -0.01
C ILE A 19 16.14 3.67 -0.16
N LYS A 20 15.63 2.82 0.72
CA LYS A 20 15.82 1.35 0.65
C LYS A 20 15.21 0.77 -0.63
N PHE A 21 14.00 1.19 -1.00
CA PHE A 21 13.34 0.74 -2.23
C PHE A 21 14.06 1.18 -3.51
N LEU A 22 14.80 2.29 -3.47
CA LEU A 22 15.69 2.72 -4.56
C LEU A 22 17.01 1.93 -4.62
N GLY A 23 17.20 0.93 -3.75
CA GLY A 23 18.37 0.05 -3.75
C GLY A 23 19.52 0.51 -2.85
N PHE A 24 19.37 1.61 -2.12
CA PHE A 24 20.40 2.17 -1.23
C PHE A 24 20.33 1.55 0.17
N ILE A 25 20.43 0.22 0.26
CA ILE A 25 20.31 -0.52 1.53
C ILE A 25 21.59 -0.42 2.36
N LYS A 26 22.76 -0.59 1.72
CA LYS A 26 24.07 -0.68 2.38
C LYS A 26 24.97 0.53 2.12
N LYS A 27 24.49 1.51 1.36
CA LYS A 27 25.25 2.69 0.92
C LYS A 27 24.35 3.91 0.94
N SER A 28 24.94 5.07 1.23
CA SER A 28 24.21 6.33 1.14
C SER A 28 23.89 6.67 -0.31
N PRO A 29 22.68 7.17 -0.60
CA PRO A 29 22.35 7.71 -1.91
C PRO A 29 23.20 8.95 -2.24
N PRO A 30 23.53 9.20 -3.52
CA PRO A 30 24.17 10.43 -3.95
C PRO A 30 23.38 11.68 -3.50
N PRO A 31 24.03 12.82 -3.21
CA PRO A 31 23.34 14.03 -2.74
C PRO A 31 22.21 14.51 -3.66
N ILE A 32 22.36 14.33 -4.98
CA ILE A 32 21.33 14.69 -5.96
C ILE A 32 20.06 13.86 -5.80
N VAL A 33 20.18 12.57 -5.43
CA VAL A 33 19.04 11.68 -5.19
C VAL A 33 18.35 12.07 -3.90
N VAL A 34 19.11 12.31 -2.82
CA VAL A 34 18.55 12.80 -1.55
C VAL A 34 17.76 14.08 -1.74
N ARG A 35 18.30 15.04 -2.51
CA ARG A 35 17.61 16.29 -2.80
C ARG A 35 16.30 16.05 -3.55
N LYS A 36 16.31 15.22 -4.61
CA LYS A 36 15.08 14.89 -5.35
C LYS A 36 14.05 14.18 -4.47
N ILE A 37 14.45 13.27 -3.59
CA ILE A 37 13.53 12.61 -2.64
C ILE A 37 12.82 13.64 -1.77
N LYS A 38 13.55 14.60 -1.19
CA LYS A 38 12.96 15.68 -0.38
C LYS A 38 11.96 16.52 -1.18
N GLU A 39 12.35 16.96 -2.37
CA GLU A 39 11.47 17.75 -3.25
C GLU A 39 10.18 16.99 -3.64
N GLU A 40 10.26 15.68 -3.87
CA GLU A 40 9.06 14.88 -4.17
C GLU A 40 8.19 14.64 -2.91
N LEU A 41 8.80 14.42 -1.74
CA LEU A 41 8.09 14.27 -0.47
C LEU A 41 7.38 15.55 0.00
N GLU A 42 7.81 16.72 -0.47
CA GLU A 42 7.15 17.99 -0.15
C GLU A 42 5.83 18.17 -0.90
N LYS A 43 5.66 17.55 -2.08
CA LYS A 43 4.50 17.79 -2.96
C LYS A 43 3.60 16.57 -3.22
N PHE A 44 4.06 15.35 -2.91
CA PHE A 44 3.30 14.14 -3.25
C PHE A 44 1.89 14.12 -2.65
N GLU A 45 1.68 14.81 -1.52
CA GLU A 45 0.38 14.91 -0.88
C GLU A 45 -0.71 15.38 -1.84
N GLU A 46 -0.39 16.31 -2.75
CA GLU A 46 -1.33 16.83 -3.76
C GLU A 46 -1.86 15.75 -4.71
N TYR A 47 -1.15 14.62 -4.80
CA TYR A 47 -1.43 13.52 -5.75
C TYR A 47 -2.07 12.30 -5.08
N ILE A 48 -2.33 12.34 -3.77
CA ILE A 48 -2.96 11.25 -3.02
C ILE A 48 -4.46 11.53 -2.87
N GLU A 49 -5.30 10.68 -3.46
CA GLU A 49 -6.76 10.78 -3.36
C GLU A 49 -7.35 9.91 -2.25
N MET A 50 -6.70 8.77 -1.97
CA MET A 50 -7.01 7.81 -0.90
C MET A 50 -8.48 7.37 -0.81
N GLU A 51 -8.76 6.16 -1.28
CA GLU A 51 -10.00 5.43 -0.99
C GLU A 51 -9.65 4.08 -0.35
N TYR A 52 -10.43 3.63 0.63
CA TYR A 52 -10.27 2.30 1.20
C TYR A 52 -11.59 1.78 1.78
N GLU A 53 -11.70 0.46 1.83
CA GLU A 53 -12.73 -0.26 2.55
C GLU A 53 -12.16 -1.59 3.03
N TYR A 54 -12.69 -2.07 4.15
CA TYR A 54 -12.43 -3.43 4.61
C TYR A 54 -13.72 -4.05 5.16
N LYS A 55 -13.82 -5.37 5.04
CA LYS A 55 -14.90 -6.17 5.64
C LYS A 55 -14.29 -7.35 6.38
N VAL A 56 -14.78 -7.60 7.59
CA VAL A 56 -14.34 -8.70 8.46
C VAL A 56 -15.36 -9.83 8.38
N PHE A 57 -14.88 -11.07 8.30
CA PHE A 57 -15.67 -12.28 8.10
C PHE A 57 -15.23 -13.38 9.07
N GLU A 58 -16.12 -14.34 9.29
CA GLU A 58 -15.88 -15.58 10.04
C GLU A 58 -16.28 -16.75 9.13
N GLU A 59 -15.36 -17.70 8.92
CA GLU A 59 -15.57 -18.91 8.13
C GLU A 59 -14.96 -20.10 8.86
N ASP A 60 -15.76 -21.13 9.13
CA ASP A 60 -15.35 -22.35 9.87
C ASP A 60 -14.65 -22.10 11.23
N GLY A 61 -14.96 -20.96 11.87
CA GLY A 61 -14.37 -20.54 13.14
C GLY A 61 -13.04 -19.76 13.00
N ASP A 62 -12.55 -19.58 11.77
CA ASP A 62 -11.42 -18.72 11.45
C ASP A 62 -11.89 -17.32 11.04
N MET A 63 -11.20 -16.30 11.55
CA MET A 63 -11.49 -14.90 11.24
C MET A 63 -10.59 -14.43 10.11
N TYR A 64 -11.14 -13.68 9.15
CA TYR A 64 -10.35 -12.99 8.14
C TYR A 64 -10.94 -11.62 7.81
N ALA A 65 -10.15 -10.75 7.17
CA ALA A 65 -10.64 -9.52 6.59
C ALA A 65 -10.25 -9.44 5.12
N ASP A 66 -11.17 -9.03 4.27
CA ASP A 66 -10.84 -8.56 2.93
C ASP A 66 -10.64 -7.05 3.01
N ILE A 67 -9.53 -6.56 2.45
CA ILE A 67 -9.18 -5.14 2.40
C ILE A 67 -9.01 -4.72 0.94
N LEU A 68 -9.46 -3.51 0.62
CA LEU A 68 -9.33 -2.90 -0.70
C LEU A 68 -9.00 -1.42 -0.53
N TYR A 69 -7.93 -0.94 -1.15
CA TYR A 69 -7.54 0.46 -1.04
C TYR A 69 -6.71 0.95 -2.23
N THR A 70 -6.70 2.26 -2.44
CA THR A 70 -5.97 2.93 -3.52
C THR A 70 -5.52 4.32 -3.09
N ILE A 71 -4.49 4.85 -3.75
CA ILE A 71 -4.10 6.27 -3.65
C ILE A 71 -4.59 7.11 -4.83
N GLY A 72 -5.34 6.52 -5.77
CA GLY A 72 -5.88 7.20 -6.96
C GLY A 72 -4.92 7.20 -8.16
N ASN A 73 -5.31 7.91 -9.23
CA ASN A 73 -4.56 7.95 -10.50
C ASN A 73 -3.59 9.14 -10.61
N LYS A 74 -3.80 10.20 -9.81
CA LYS A 74 -3.01 11.44 -9.93
C LYS A 74 -1.50 11.22 -9.80
N LEU A 75 -1.08 10.35 -8.89
CA LEU A 75 0.34 10.05 -8.70
C LEU A 75 0.94 9.37 -9.96
N GLU A 76 0.17 8.51 -10.63
CA GLU A 76 0.59 7.86 -11.88
C GLU A 76 0.70 8.87 -13.04
N GLU A 77 -0.23 9.83 -13.13
CA GLU A 77 -0.15 10.92 -14.11
C GLU A 77 1.12 11.77 -13.94
N VAL A 78 1.55 11.99 -12.69
CA VAL A 78 2.80 12.72 -12.39
C VAL A 78 4.02 11.87 -12.75
N ILE A 79 4.00 10.58 -12.46
CA ILE A 79 5.06 9.63 -12.87
C ILE A 79 5.21 9.65 -14.39
N GLN A 80 4.11 9.56 -15.14
CA GLN A 80 4.14 9.57 -16.60
C GLN A 80 4.73 10.87 -17.15
N LYS A 81 4.34 12.02 -16.59
CA LYS A 81 4.93 13.33 -16.96
C LYS A 81 6.44 13.37 -16.74
N TYR A 82 6.96 12.78 -15.66
CA TYR A 82 8.40 12.69 -15.47
C TYR A 82 9.08 11.80 -16.49
N VAL A 83 8.48 10.66 -16.85
CA VAL A 83 9.01 9.77 -17.88
C VAL A 83 9.07 10.50 -19.23
N ASP A 84 7.99 11.17 -19.61
CA ASP A 84 7.91 11.92 -20.88
C ASP A 84 8.95 13.05 -20.97
N ASN A 85 9.29 13.65 -19.83
CA ASN A 85 10.31 14.70 -19.73
C ASN A 85 11.74 14.17 -19.52
N GLY A 86 11.96 12.85 -19.55
CA GLY A 86 13.27 12.24 -19.34
C GLY A 86 13.76 12.27 -17.88
N GLU A 87 12.88 12.60 -16.92
CA GLU A 87 13.17 12.66 -15.48
C GLU A 87 12.99 11.30 -14.78
N GLY A 88 13.56 10.24 -15.35
CA GLY A 88 13.35 8.86 -14.86
C GLY A 88 13.64 8.66 -13.37
N MET A 89 14.64 9.34 -12.80
CA MET A 89 14.91 9.27 -11.35
C MET A 89 13.75 9.83 -10.51
N ARG A 90 13.09 10.92 -10.94
CA ARG A 90 11.91 11.45 -10.21
C ARG A 90 10.73 10.52 -10.35
N ALA A 91 10.52 9.97 -11.55
CA ALA A 91 9.49 8.96 -11.79
C ALA A 91 9.65 7.77 -10.82
N MET A 92 10.87 7.23 -10.70
CA MET A 92 11.16 6.14 -9.76
C MET A 92 10.97 6.54 -8.29
N ILE A 93 11.39 7.75 -7.90
CA ILE A 93 11.18 8.25 -6.54
C ILE A 93 9.68 8.33 -6.22
N MET A 94 8.89 8.92 -7.11
CA MET A 94 7.45 9.07 -6.93
C MET A 94 6.74 7.70 -6.92
N ASP A 95 7.17 6.76 -7.75
CA ASP A 95 6.70 5.37 -7.73
C ASP A 95 6.91 4.72 -6.34
N LYS A 96 8.09 4.91 -5.74
CA LYS A 96 8.40 4.37 -4.40
C LYS A 96 7.69 5.10 -3.28
N ILE A 97 7.49 6.41 -3.38
CA ILE A 97 6.62 7.14 -2.46
C ILE A 97 5.20 6.57 -2.52
N GLY A 98 4.68 6.28 -3.71
CA GLY A 98 3.38 5.62 -3.88
C GLY A 98 3.30 4.25 -3.20
N VAL A 99 4.38 3.43 -3.26
CA VAL A 99 4.45 2.14 -2.55
C VAL A 99 4.42 2.34 -1.04
N VAL A 100 5.27 3.22 -0.50
CA VAL A 100 5.29 3.51 0.95
C VAL A 100 3.94 4.03 1.43
N THR A 101 3.26 4.86 0.63
CA THR A 101 1.92 5.36 0.96
C THR A 101 0.89 4.23 1.06
N LEU A 102 0.96 3.23 0.17
CA LEU A 102 0.09 2.05 0.23
C LEU A 102 0.37 1.20 1.48
N ASP A 103 1.65 1.07 1.88
CA ASP A 103 2.02 0.35 3.10
C ASP A 103 1.47 1.04 4.35
N GLU A 104 1.57 2.37 4.44
CA GLU A 104 1.04 3.16 5.56
C GLU A 104 -0.50 3.09 5.65
N ILE A 105 -1.20 3.05 4.51
CA ILE A 105 -2.66 2.82 4.49
C ILE A 105 -3.00 1.44 5.05
N LYS A 106 -2.25 0.39 4.63
CA LYS A 106 -2.46 -0.96 5.13
C LYS A 106 -2.29 -1.02 6.64
N GLU A 107 -1.20 -0.47 7.17
CA GLU A 107 -0.94 -0.41 8.61
C GLU A 107 -2.07 0.33 9.35
N GLY A 108 -2.57 1.42 8.78
CA GLY A 108 -3.76 2.10 9.28
C GLY A 108 -5.00 1.19 9.35
N ILE A 109 -5.27 0.40 8.30
CA ILE A 109 -6.40 -0.55 8.26
C ILE A 109 -6.23 -1.63 9.33
N GLU A 110 -5.04 -2.20 9.47
CA GLU A 110 -4.74 -3.22 10.47
C GLU A 110 -4.95 -2.70 11.90
N ASN A 111 -4.49 -1.48 12.16
CA ASN A 111 -4.69 -0.80 13.44
C ASN A 111 -6.18 -0.53 13.72
N GLU A 112 -6.97 -0.16 12.72
CA GLU A 112 -8.42 -0.04 12.88
C GLU A 112 -9.10 -1.37 13.19
N ILE A 113 -8.72 -2.44 12.49
CA ILE A 113 -9.26 -3.79 12.72
C ILE A 113 -8.96 -4.22 14.16
N TYR A 114 -7.71 -4.03 14.61
CA TYR A 114 -7.33 -4.33 15.99
C TYR A 114 -8.13 -3.49 17.00
N SER A 115 -8.23 -2.19 16.77
CA SER A 115 -8.90 -1.27 17.70
C SER A 115 -10.41 -1.53 17.81
N LYS A 116 -11.05 -1.92 16.69
CA LYS A 116 -12.50 -2.12 16.62
C LYS A 116 -12.94 -3.54 16.98
N TYR A 117 -12.15 -4.56 16.63
CA TYR A 117 -12.54 -5.97 16.77
C TYR A 117 -11.62 -6.78 17.71
N GLY A 118 -10.47 -6.23 18.11
CA GLY A 118 -9.50 -6.92 18.97
C GLY A 118 -8.71 -8.03 18.28
N TYR A 119 -8.69 -8.04 16.94
CA TYR A 119 -7.95 -9.02 16.15
C TYR A 119 -6.66 -8.44 15.58
N SER A 120 -5.57 -9.21 15.68
CA SER A 120 -4.30 -8.91 15.01
C SER A 120 -4.19 -9.69 13.71
N VAL A 121 -3.50 -9.11 12.72
CA VAL A 121 -3.15 -9.82 11.48
C VAL A 121 -2.09 -10.88 11.77
N THR A 122 -2.31 -12.09 11.27
CA THR A 122 -1.39 -13.23 11.42
C THR A 122 -0.71 -13.62 10.12
N SER A 123 -1.39 -13.42 8.98
CA SER A 123 -0.81 -13.59 7.66
C SER A 123 -1.54 -12.77 6.61
N GLU A 124 -0.83 -12.47 5.53
CA GLU A 124 -1.31 -11.69 4.40
C GLU A 124 -1.46 -12.59 3.17
N GLY A 125 -2.66 -12.62 2.61
CA GLY A 125 -3.02 -13.37 1.41
C GLY A 125 -2.99 -12.50 0.17
N TYR A 126 -1.80 -12.34 -0.41
CA TYR A 126 -1.63 -11.58 -1.66
C TYR A 126 -2.19 -12.34 -2.86
N PRO A 127 -3.08 -11.72 -3.66
CA PRO A 127 -3.51 -12.27 -4.94
C PRO A 127 -2.31 -12.60 -5.85
N GLY A 128 -2.36 -13.76 -6.51
CA GLY A 128 -1.27 -14.28 -7.33
C GLY A 128 -0.22 -15.09 -6.58
N SER A 129 -0.30 -15.19 -5.24
CA SER A 129 0.53 -16.10 -4.46
C SER A 129 0.03 -17.56 -4.57
N PRO A 130 0.85 -18.57 -4.21
CA PRO A 130 0.47 -19.98 -4.38
C PRO A 130 -0.85 -20.40 -3.72
N ARG A 131 -1.30 -19.70 -2.67
CA ARG A 131 -2.56 -19.97 -1.95
C ARG A 131 -3.72 -19.11 -2.42
N TYR A 132 -3.46 -18.01 -3.13
CA TYR A 132 -4.48 -17.01 -3.45
C TYR A 132 -4.44 -16.70 -4.95
N PRO A 133 -5.38 -17.23 -5.75
CA PRO A 133 -5.42 -16.93 -7.19
C PRO A 133 -5.69 -15.43 -7.43
N LEU A 134 -5.22 -14.91 -8.57
CA LEU A 134 -5.43 -13.49 -8.93
C LEU A 134 -6.91 -13.08 -8.96
N SER A 135 -7.80 -14.02 -9.26
CA SER A 135 -9.25 -13.81 -9.31
C SER A 135 -9.85 -13.33 -7.99
N ILE A 136 -9.18 -13.55 -6.86
CA ILE A 136 -9.64 -13.07 -5.55
C ILE A 136 -9.73 -11.53 -5.50
N GLN A 137 -8.98 -10.80 -6.34
CA GLN A 137 -9.11 -9.33 -6.43
C GLN A 137 -10.52 -8.92 -6.83
N LYS A 138 -11.14 -9.65 -7.77
CA LYS A 138 -12.50 -9.40 -8.21
C LYS A 138 -13.51 -9.76 -7.13
N GLU A 139 -13.31 -10.90 -6.47
CA GLU A 139 -14.12 -11.32 -5.32
C GLU A 139 -14.11 -10.28 -4.19
N ILE A 140 -12.93 -9.74 -3.85
CA ILE A 140 -12.77 -8.68 -2.85
C ILE A 140 -13.50 -7.42 -3.32
N LEU A 141 -13.27 -6.95 -4.55
CA LEU A 141 -13.93 -5.77 -5.10
C LEU A 141 -15.45 -5.88 -5.05
N ASP A 142 -16.01 -7.04 -5.44
CA ASP A 142 -17.46 -7.25 -5.49
C ASP A 142 -18.11 -7.23 -4.10
N LYS A 143 -17.33 -7.37 -3.02
CA LYS A 143 -17.79 -7.19 -1.64
C LYS A 143 -17.74 -5.74 -1.17
N MET A 144 -17.03 -4.84 -1.85
CA MET A 144 -16.84 -3.45 -1.41
C MET A 144 -17.90 -2.55 -2.04
N GLU A 145 -18.53 -1.72 -1.21
CA GLU A 145 -19.64 -0.84 -1.63
C GLU A 145 -19.25 0.64 -1.67
N ASN A 146 -18.21 1.01 -0.92
CA ASN A 146 -17.82 2.39 -0.68
C ASN A 146 -16.63 2.83 -1.56
N VAL A 147 -15.83 1.89 -2.04
CA VAL A 147 -14.76 2.15 -3.02
C VAL A 147 -15.35 2.20 -4.42
N LYS A 148 -15.27 3.36 -5.08
CA LYS A 148 -15.89 3.57 -6.40
C LYS A 148 -14.87 3.79 -7.51
N SER A 149 -13.66 4.21 -7.15
CA SER A 149 -12.61 4.51 -8.12
C SER A 149 -11.87 3.27 -8.63
N ILE A 150 -11.99 2.13 -7.95
CA ILE A 150 -11.26 0.91 -8.29
C ILE A 150 -12.07 0.00 -9.19
N GLU A 151 -11.45 -0.40 -10.30
CA GLU A 151 -11.95 -1.39 -11.24
C GLU A 151 -10.98 -2.57 -11.34
N VAL A 152 -11.49 -3.72 -11.79
CA VAL A 152 -10.68 -4.91 -12.10
C VAL A 152 -10.94 -5.31 -13.54
N ASN A 153 -9.88 -5.38 -14.35
CA ASN A 153 -9.99 -5.77 -15.76
C ASN A 153 -10.08 -7.30 -15.96
N GLU A 154 -10.19 -7.75 -17.21
CA GLU A 154 -10.28 -9.18 -17.57
C GLU A 154 -9.05 -10.02 -17.18
N TYR A 155 -7.90 -9.38 -16.96
CA TYR A 155 -6.67 -10.01 -16.48
C TYR A 155 -6.52 -9.95 -14.96
N PHE A 156 -7.59 -9.57 -14.25
CA PHE A 156 -7.61 -9.35 -12.81
C PHE A 156 -6.63 -8.29 -12.32
N GLN A 157 -6.30 -7.28 -13.14
CA GLN A 157 -5.48 -6.15 -12.70
C GLN A 157 -6.36 -5.04 -12.17
N LEU A 158 -5.94 -4.45 -11.04
CA LEU A 158 -6.61 -3.30 -10.46
C LEU A 158 -6.26 -2.02 -11.24
N ASN A 159 -7.25 -1.16 -11.41
CA ASN A 159 -7.12 0.19 -11.91
C ASN A 159 -7.81 1.13 -10.91
N PRO A 160 -7.16 2.12 -10.29
CA PRO A 160 -5.78 2.60 -10.48
C PRO A 160 -4.69 1.55 -10.27
N VAL A 161 -3.52 1.73 -10.91
CA VAL A 161 -2.35 0.84 -10.74
C VAL A 161 -1.87 0.79 -9.30
N LYS A 162 -1.94 1.93 -8.58
CA LYS A 162 -1.58 2.04 -7.17
C LYS A 162 -2.76 1.69 -6.27
N SER A 163 -3.24 0.47 -6.43
CA SER A 163 -4.33 -0.12 -5.66
C SER A 163 -3.93 -1.49 -5.14
N VAL A 164 -4.49 -1.89 -4.02
CA VAL A 164 -4.24 -3.18 -3.38
C VAL A 164 -5.56 -3.80 -2.95
N ALA A 165 -5.72 -5.08 -3.27
CA ALA A 165 -6.75 -5.94 -2.70
C ALA A 165 -6.05 -7.12 -2.01
N LEU A 166 -6.41 -7.41 -0.76
CA LEU A 166 -5.73 -8.44 0.03
C LEU A 166 -6.68 -9.10 1.04
N ARG A 167 -6.44 -10.38 1.33
CA ARG A 167 -7.09 -11.10 2.44
C ARG A 167 -6.16 -11.21 3.63
N LEU A 168 -6.54 -10.68 4.79
CA LEU A 168 -5.82 -10.78 6.04
C LEU A 168 -6.38 -11.92 6.90
N SER A 169 -5.55 -12.84 7.34
CA SER A 169 -5.95 -13.83 8.36
C SER A 169 -5.84 -13.20 9.75
N LEU A 170 -6.87 -13.34 10.58
CA LEU A 170 -7.02 -12.62 11.84
C LEU A 170 -6.99 -13.58 13.05
N SER A 171 -6.42 -13.13 14.16
CA SER A 171 -6.45 -13.88 15.42
C SER A 171 -6.55 -12.96 16.64
N LYS A 172 -7.15 -13.46 17.73
CA LYS A 172 -7.18 -12.76 19.04
C LYS A 172 -5.82 -12.74 19.73
N LYS A 173 -4.88 -13.60 19.31
CA LYS A 173 -3.50 -13.53 19.80
C LYS A 173 -2.81 -12.38 19.10
N LYS A 174 -2.24 -11.47 19.91
CA LYS A 174 -1.31 -10.45 19.43
C LYS A 174 -0.18 -11.17 18.70
N SER A 175 -0.11 -11.07 17.38
CA SER A 175 0.99 -11.63 16.63
C SER A 175 2.22 -10.79 16.96
N SER A 176 3.24 -11.41 17.54
CA SER A 176 4.58 -10.85 17.57
C SER A 176 5.17 -11.04 16.19
N ILE A 177 4.80 -10.22 15.21
CA ILE A 177 5.49 -10.21 13.93
C ILE A 177 6.79 -9.44 14.15
N THR A 178 7.85 -10.17 14.46
CA THR A 178 9.22 -9.72 14.24
C THR A 178 9.37 -9.49 12.73
N PRO A 179 9.95 -8.36 12.27
CA PRO A 179 10.31 -8.22 10.86
C PRO A 179 11.15 -9.42 10.45
N ALA A 180 10.83 -10.02 9.30
CA ALA A 180 11.56 -11.17 8.77
C ALA A 180 13.07 -10.93 8.91
N GLU A 181 13.69 -11.69 9.81
CA GLU A 181 15.14 -11.69 9.97
C GLU A 181 15.75 -12.05 8.63
N ASN A 182 16.46 -11.07 8.06
CA ASN A 182 17.59 -11.23 7.16
C ASN A 182 17.63 -12.53 6.35
N VAL A 183 17.19 -12.44 5.09
CA VAL A 183 17.77 -13.28 4.04
C VAL A 183 19.28 -13.01 4.04
N LYS A 184 20.04 -13.98 4.55
CA LYS A 184 21.50 -14.03 4.44
C LYS A 184 21.90 -14.45 3.03
#